data_AF-G4NVZ7-F1
#
_entry.id   AF-G4NVZ7-F1
#
_cell.length_a   1.000
_cell.length_b   1.000
_cell.length_c   1.000
_cell.angle_alpha   90.00
_cell.angle_beta   90.00
_cell.angle_gamma   90.00
#
_symmetry.space_group_name_H-M   'P 1'
#
loop_
_entity.id
_entity.type
_entity.pdbx_description
1 polymer ?
#
loop_
_entity_poly.entity_id
_entity_poly.type
_entity_poly.pdbx_seq_one_letter_code
_entity_poly.pdbx_strand_id
1 'polypeptide(L)'
;MKTLWSQMDQFTDAPTKQMLQALVKRKQKFENYATQCRRWRWTSLICLGLLCIMIMIKSPAPQLVLQEMLSHTFYLFWMMATAFAYCTSYYFKKKEEKAEGDFHKLRCEIIQKSTDLWPQPDKWKARESVFQMMKHQYDINLYFESK
;
A
#
# COMPACT_ATOMS: atom_id res chain seq x y z
N MET A 1 -6.33 10.73 -16.58
CA MET A 1 -5.81 11.69 -15.58
C MET A 1 -5.93 13.14 -16.03
N LYS A 2 -5.33 13.58 -17.16
CA LYS A 2 -5.37 15.00 -17.60
C LYS A 2 -6.78 15.58 -17.80
N THR A 3 -7.72 14.79 -18.31
CA THR A 3 -9.12 15.20 -18.57
C THR A 3 -9.95 15.40 -17.30
N LEU A 4 -9.68 14.65 -16.22
CA LEU A 4 -10.40 14.76 -14.94
C LEU A 4 -9.99 16.01 -14.16
N TRP A 5 -8.69 16.33 -14.16
CA TRP A 5 -8.18 17.52 -13.47
C TRP A 5 -8.62 18.82 -14.14
N SER A 6 -8.91 18.82 -15.46
CA SER A 6 -9.41 20.02 -16.15
C SER A 6 -10.89 20.30 -15.84
N GLN A 7 -11.69 19.28 -15.53
CA GLN A 7 -13.06 19.49 -15.05
C GLN A 7 -13.09 20.05 -13.62
N MET A 8 -12.12 19.69 -12.78
CA MET A 8 -11.97 20.27 -11.44
C MET A 8 -11.51 21.72 -11.43
N ASP A 9 -10.83 22.20 -12.48
CA ASP A 9 -10.33 23.58 -12.58
C ASP A 9 -11.47 24.61 -12.61
N GLN A 10 -12.68 24.23 -12.99
CA GLN A 10 -13.85 25.12 -12.92
C GLN A 10 -14.38 25.32 -11.49
N PHE A 11 -14.00 24.46 -10.54
CA PHE A 11 -14.71 24.30 -9.26
C PHE A 11 -13.80 24.37 -8.02
N THR A 12 -12.48 24.44 -8.21
CA THR A 12 -11.51 24.22 -7.13
C THR A 12 -10.36 25.21 -7.22
N ASP A 13 -10.07 25.92 -6.12
CA ASP A 13 -8.93 26.83 -6.04
C ASP A 13 -7.59 26.09 -6.20
N ALA A 14 -6.58 26.76 -6.74
CA ALA A 14 -5.24 26.21 -6.97
C ALA A 14 -4.62 25.46 -5.76
N PRO A 15 -4.69 25.96 -4.50
CA PRO A 15 -4.16 25.24 -3.34
C PRO A 15 -4.92 23.94 -3.05
N THR A 16 -6.24 23.95 -3.22
CA THR A 16 -7.12 22.79 -2.99
C THR A 16 -6.80 21.67 -3.99
N LYS A 17 -6.52 22.03 -5.24
CA LYS A 17 -6.07 21.08 -6.27
C LYS A 17 -4.74 20.42 -5.90
N GLN A 18 -3.77 21.19 -5.41
CA GLN A 18 -2.48 20.63 -4.98
C GLN A 18 -2.65 19.67 -3.80
N MET A 19 -3.52 19.99 -2.83
CA MET A 19 -3.83 19.09 -1.72
C MET A 19 -4.48 17.78 -2.19
N LEU A 20 -5.46 17.83 -3.09
CA LEU A 20 -6.12 16.65 -3.65
C LEU A 20 -5.17 15.80 -4.50
N GLN A 21 -4.32 16.44 -5.31
CA GLN A 21 -3.27 15.74 -6.07
C GLN A 21 -2.26 15.06 -5.15
N ALA A 22 -1.87 15.72 -4.05
CA ALA A 22 -1.00 15.12 -3.05
C ALA A 22 -1.67 13.91 -2.39
N LEU A 23 -2.98 13.97 -2.12
CA LEU A 23 -3.75 12.86 -1.56
C LEU A 23 -3.77 11.65 -2.51
N VAL A 24 -4.09 11.86 -3.79
CA VAL A 24 -4.07 10.80 -4.81
C VAL A 24 -2.68 10.18 -4.93
N LYS A 25 -1.63 11.01 -5.02
CA LYS A 25 -0.24 10.51 -5.09
C LYS A 25 0.13 9.67 -3.87
N ARG A 26 -0.31 10.07 -2.66
CA ARG A 26 -0.06 9.31 -1.43
C ARG A 26 -0.84 8.01 -1.41
N LYS A 27 -2.11 7.99 -1.84
CA LYS A 27 -2.88 6.74 -1.99
C LYS A 27 -2.18 5.76 -2.94
N GLN A 28 -1.81 6.23 -4.13
CA GLN A 28 -1.12 5.38 -5.12
C GLN A 28 0.22 4.86 -4.58
N LYS A 29 0.96 5.68 -3.83
CA LYS A 29 2.21 5.26 -3.18
C LYS A 29 1.97 4.19 -2.12
N PHE A 30 0.95 4.34 -1.29
CA PHE A 30 0.52 3.33 -0.33
C PHE A 30 0.14 2.01 -1.02
N GLU A 31 -0.74 2.06 -2.02
CA GLU A 31 -1.19 0.87 -2.77
C GLU A 31 -0.02 0.15 -3.46
N ASN A 32 0.93 0.91 -4.02
CA ASN A 32 2.14 0.32 -4.63
C ASN A 32 2.97 -0.44 -3.59
N TYR A 33 3.16 0.10 -2.38
CA TYR A 33 3.86 -0.60 -1.31
C TYR A 33 3.07 -1.81 -0.79
N ALA A 34 1.75 -1.70 -0.62
CA ALA A 34 0.90 -2.81 -0.23
C ALA A 34 0.95 -3.95 -1.24
N THR A 35 0.93 -3.63 -2.54
CA THR A 35 1.03 -4.61 -3.63
C THR A 35 2.42 -5.26 -3.67
N GLN A 36 3.49 -4.48 -3.48
CA GLN A 36 4.85 -5.02 -3.39
C GLN A 36 5.02 -5.91 -2.16
N CYS A 37 4.54 -5.49 -0.99
CA CYS A 37 4.60 -6.29 0.23
C CYS A 37 3.84 -7.60 0.05
N ARG A 38 2.65 -7.57 -0.58
CA ARG A 38 1.88 -8.77 -0.91
C ARG A 38 2.67 -9.69 -1.84
N ARG A 39 3.27 -9.17 -2.92
CA ARG A 39 4.10 -9.96 -3.84
C ARG A 39 5.27 -10.63 -3.11
N TRP A 40 6.02 -9.89 -2.28
CA TRP A 40 7.15 -10.44 -1.52
C TRP A 40 6.72 -11.50 -0.49
N ARG A 41 5.57 -11.33 0.16
CA ARG A 41 4.99 -12.36 1.05
C ARG A 41 4.66 -13.64 0.28
N TRP A 42 4.00 -13.54 -0.87
CA TRP A 42 3.72 -14.70 -1.71
C TRP A 42 4.99 -15.38 -2.22
N THR A 43 5.97 -14.61 -2.68
CA THR A 43 7.28 -15.15 -3.07
C THR A 43 7.95 -15.89 -1.91
N SER A 44 7.95 -15.32 -0.71
CA SER A 44 8.51 -15.96 0.49
C SER A 44 7.78 -17.28 0.83
N LEU A 45 6.45 -17.30 0.77
CA LEU A 45 5.65 -18.51 1.00
C LEU A 45 5.92 -19.60 -0.05
N ILE A 46 6.05 -19.23 -1.32
CA ILE A 46 6.38 -20.17 -2.41
C ILE A 46 7.78 -20.74 -2.20
N CYS A 47 8.76 -19.88 -1.89
CA CYS A 47 10.13 -20.32 -1.60
C CYS A 47 10.19 -21.27 -0.40
N LEU A 48 9.47 -20.97 0.68
CA LEU A 48 9.39 -21.82 1.85
C LEU A 48 8.70 -23.16 1.54
N GLY A 49 7.59 -23.12 0.79
CA GLY A 49 6.86 -24.31 0.37
C GLY A 49 7.72 -25.26 -0.49
N LEU A 50 8.46 -24.72 -1.46
CA LEU A 50 9.39 -25.49 -2.28
C LEU A 50 10.50 -26.14 -1.44
N LEU A 51 11.05 -25.40 -0.47
CA LEU A 51 12.05 -25.89 0.46
C LEU A 51 11.49 -27.07 1.28
N CYS A 52 10.27 -26.94 1.83
CA CYS A 52 9.61 -28.03 2.57
C CYS A 52 9.36 -29.27 1.70
N ILE A 53 8.91 -29.09 0.45
CA ILE A 53 8.69 -30.21 -0.48
C ILE A 53 10.02 -30.93 -0.79
N MET A 54 11.10 -30.18 -1.02
CA MET A 54 12.42 -30.77 -1.28
C MET A 54 12.96 -31.58 -0.09
N ILE A 55 12.73 -31.13 1.15
CA ILE A 55 13.08 -31.89 2.35
C ILE A 55 12.25 -33.17 2.43
N MET A 56 10.92 -33.08 2.26
CA MET A 56 10.00 -34.23 2.36
C MET A 56 10.35 -35.34 1.35
N ILE A 57 10.76 -34.99 0.13
CA ILE A 57 11.14 -35.97 -0.90
C ILE A 57 12.49 -36.64 -0.57
N LYS A 58 13.43 -35.90 0.02
CA LYS A 58 14.84 -36.36 0.14
C LYS A 58 15.17 -36.96 1.51
N SER A 59 14.46 -36.58 2.57
CA SER A 59 14.71 -37.03 3.93
C SER A 59 13.43 -37.62 4.55
N PRO A 60 13.22 -38.96 4.46
CA PRO A 60 12.08 -39.61 5.10
C PRO A 60 12.19 -39.65 6.65
N ALA A 61 13.38 -39.40 7.20
CA ALA A 61 13.64 -39.37 8.63
C ALA A 61 13.71 -37.92 9.16
N PRO A 62 12.75 -37.45 9.98
CA PRO A 62 12.68 -36.06 10.46
C PRO A 62 13.87 -35.68 11.37
N GLN A 63 14.47 -36.68 12.03
CA GLN A 63 15.58 -36.53 12.97
C GLN A 63 16.92 -36.12 12.33
N LEU A 64 17.10 -36.32 11.01
CA LEU A 64 18.33 -35.95 10.29
C LEU A 64 18.19 -34.68 9.44
N VAL A 65 16.98 -34.14 9.32
CA VAL A 65 16.68 -32.98 8.45
C VAL A 65 17.55 -31.77 8.78
N LEU A 66 17.75 -31.48 10.07
CA LEU A 66 18.55 -30.33 10.51
C LEU A 66 20.02 -30.47 10.12
N GLN A 67 20.57 -31.69 10.20
CA GLN A 67 21.93 -31.98 9.79
C GLN A 67 22.08 -31.93 8.26
N GLU A 68 21.10 -32.45 7.51
CA GLU A 68 21.05 -32.42 6.05
C GLU A 68 20.92 -30.99 5.49
N MET A 69 20.13 -30.14 6.16
CA MET A 69 19.96 -28.72 5.83
C MET A 69 21.24 -27.91 6.01
N LEU A 70 22.03 -28.24 7.04
CA LEU A 70 23.28 -27.55 7.38
C LEU A 70 24.48 -28.09 6.59
N SER A 71 24.46 -29.37 6.18
CA SER A 71 25.58 -30.00 5.46
C SER A 71 25.63 -29.62 3.98
N HIS A 72 24.48 -29.32 3.37
CA HIS A 72 24.39 -29.01 1.94
C HIS A 72 24.29 -27.51 1.67
N THR A 73 25.29 -26.98 0.97
CA THR A 73 25.38 -25.57 0.54
C THR A 73 24.13 -25.07 -0.19
N PHE A 74 23.43 -25.94 -0.93
CA PHE A 74 22.19 -25.60 -1.64
C PHE A 74 21.05 -25.23 -0.68
N TYR A 75 20.84 -25.99 0.40
CA TYR A 75 19.80 -25.72 1.39
C TYR A 75 20.11 -24.49 2.24
N LEU A 76 21.39 -24.29 2.59
CA LEU A 76 21.85 -23.06 3.24
C LEU A 76 21.58 -21.81 2.39
N PHE A 77 21.86 -21.88 1.08
CA PHE A 77 21.57 -20.78 0.15
C PHE A 77 20.07 -20.46 0.13
N TRP A 78 19.21 -21.48 0.06
CA TRP A 78 17.77 -21.33 0.09
C TRP A 78 17.24 -20.76 1.42
N MET A 79 17.79 -21.19 2.57
CA MET A 79 17.47 -20.59 3.87
C MET A 79 17.88 -19.12 3.97
N MET A 80 19.05 -18.77 3.42
CA MET A 80 19.48 -17.38 3.40
C MET A 80 18.60 -16.54 2.47
N ALA A 81 18.16 -17.11 1.34
CA ALA A 81 17.23 -16.46 0.41
C ALA A 81 15.85 -16.24 1.04
N THR A 82 15.31 -17.19 1.80
CA THR A 82 14.02 -17.04 2.50
C THR A 82 14.13 -16.03 3.65
N ALA A 83 15.22 -16.05 4.42
CA ALA A 83 15.49 -15.04 5.45
C ALA A 83 15.59 -13.63 4.84
N PHE A 84 16.28 -13.48 3.70
CA PHE A 84 16.36 -12.23 2.98
C PHE A 84 14.99 -11.77 2.44
N ALA A 85 14.21 -12.67 1.86
CA ALA A 85 12.84 -12.39 1.40
C ALA A 85 11.92 -11.97 2.57
N TYR A 86 12.09 -12.56 3.75
CA TYR A 86 11.36 -12.19 4.95
C TYR A 86 11.75 -10.80 5.47
N CYS A 87 13.06 -10.52 5.60
CA CYS A 87 13.57 -9.21 6.01
C CYS A 87 13.13 -8.09 5.05
N THR A 88 13.19 -8.33 3.74
CA THR A 88 12.71 -7.37 2.74
C THR A 88 11.20 -7.15 2.85
N SER A 89 10.39 -8.20 2.99
CA SER A 89 8.95 -8.08 3.26
C SER A 89 8.65 -7.24 4.51
N TYR A 90 9.38 -7.47 5.61
CA TYR A 90 9.22 -6.69 6.85
C TYR A 90 9.57 -5.21 6.64
N TYR A 91 10.64 -4.92 5.90
CA TYR A 91 11.03 -3.55 5.55
C TYR A 91 9.96 -2.84 4.71
N PHE A 92 9.38 -3.52 3.71
CA PHE A 92 8.29 -2.95 2.91
C PHE A 92 7.01 -2.74 3.73
N LYS A 93 6.69 -3.65 4.66
CA LYS A 93 5.56 -3.47 5.58
C LYS A 93 5.68 -2.18 6.40
N LYS A 94 6.88 -1.90 6.94
CA LYS A 94 7.12 -0.66 7.69
C LYS A 94 6.93 0.60 6.83
N LYS A 95 7.30 0.54 5.54
CA LYS A 95 7.07 1.64 4.59
C LYS A 95 5.60 1.82 4.23
N GLU A 96 4.88 0.70 4.10
CA GLU A 96 3.44 0.68 3.88
C GLU A 96 2.69 1.35 5.03
N GLU A 97 2.95 0.95 6.28
CA GLU A 97 2.34 1.56 7.48
C GLU A 97 2.62 3.06 7.58
N LYS A 98 3.84 3.50 7.25
CA LYS A 98 4.17 4.92 7.21
C LYS A 98 3.38 5.66 6.13
N ALA A 99 3.30 5.09 4.92
CA ALA A 99 2.57 5.68 3.81
C ALA A 99 1.05 5.74 4.08
N GLU A 100 0.51 4.72 4.76
CA GLU A 100 -0.87 4.68 5.24
C GLU A 100 -1.16 5.79 6.24
N GLY A 101 -0.29 5.96 7.25
CA GLY A 101 -0.40 7.06 8.22
C GLY A 101 -0.33 8.44 7.57
N ASP A 102 0.60 8.65 6.64
CA ASP A 102 0.75 9.91 5.89
C ASP A 102 -0.46 10.20 4.97
N PHE A 103 -1.09 9.15 4.42
CA PHE A 103 -2.32 9.25 3.64
C PHE A 103 -3.51 9.58 4.53
N HIS A 104 -3.70 8.84 5.63
CA HIS A 104 -4.81 9.03 6.56
C HIS A 104 -4.76 10.42 7.19
N LYS A 105 -3.57 10.87 7.64
CA LYS A 105 -3.38 12.22 8.18
C LYS A 105 -3.77 13.31 7.19
N LEU A 106 -3.37 13.17 5.92
CA LEU A 106 -3.72 14.15 4.89
C LEU A 106 -5.22 14.12 4.56
N ARG A 107 -5.83 12.93 4.56
CA ARG A 107 -7.27 12.76 4.39
C ARG A 107 -8.02 13.50 5.51
N CYS A 108 -7.64 13.31 6.77
CA CYS A 108 -8.24 14.03 7.90
C CYS A 108 -8.05 15.54 7.79
N GLU A 109 -6.85 16.01 7.42
CA GLU A 109 -6.59 17.44 7.23
C GLU A 109 -7.49 18.05 6.15
N ILE A 110 -7.70 17.35 5.03
CA ILE A 110 -8.59 17.80 3.96
C ILE A 110 -10.05 17.82 4.42
N ILE A 111 -10.50 16.84 5.20
CA ILE A 111 -11.86 16.79 5.74
C ILE A 111 -12.08 17.95 6.71
N GLN A 112 -11.16 18.21 7.63
CA GLN A 112 -11.26 19.32 8.58
C GLN A 112 -11.20 20.69 7.89
N LYS A 113 -10.33 20.86 6.89
CA LYS A 113 -10.26 22.10 6.09
C LYS A 113 -11.36 22.20 5.03
N SER A 114 -12.16 21.16 4.79
CA SER A 114 -13.17 21.18 3.72
C SER A 114 -14.29 22.21 3.93
N THR A 115 -14.58 22.60 5.16
CA THR A 115 -15.52 23.70 5.45
C THR A 115 -14.91 25.07 5.18
N ASP A 116 -13.59 25.22 5.35
CA ASP A 116 -12.83 26.46 5.09
C ASP A 116 -12.49 26.65 3.61
N LEU A 117 -12.20 25.54 2.90
CA LEU A 117 -11.91 25.50 1.46
C LEU A 117 -13.15 25.83 0.60
N TRP A 118 -14.36 25.56 1.12
CA TRP A 118 -15.64 25.83 0.44
C TRP A 118 -16.62 26.56 1.37
N PRO A 119 -16.36 27.84 1.69
CA PRO A 119 -17.15 28.59 2.66
C PRO A 119 -18.48 29.10 2.08
N GLN A 120 -18.59 29.21 0.76
CA GLN A 120 -19.77 29.71 0.07
C GLN A 120 -20.72 28.56 -0.34
N PRO A 121 -22.05 28.75 -0.21
CA PRO A 121 -23.04 27.75 -0.58
C PRO A 121 -23.01 27.40 -2.08
N ASP A 122 -22.63 28.35 -2.94
CA ASP A 122 -22.47 28.10 -4.38
C ASP A 122 -21.34 27.11 -4.67
N LYS A 123 -20.29 27.11 -3.84
CA LYS A 123 -19.17 26.18 -3.98
C LYS A 123 -19.41 24.82 -3.26
N TRP A 124 -20.53 24.61 -2.56
CA TRP A 124 -20.86 23.30 -1.98
C TRP A 124 -21.20 22.26 -3.05
N LYS A 125 -21.87 22.64 -4.14
CA LYS A 125 -22.11 21.72 -5.28
C LYS A 125 -20.81 21.25 -5.92
N ALA A 126 -19.83 22.14 -6.00
CA ALA A 126 -18.46 21.83 -6.42
C ALA A 126 -17.78 20.82 -5.47
N ARG A 127 -17.85 21.05 -4.15
CA ARG A 127 -17.33 20.12 -3.14
C ARG A 127 -17.92 18.71 -3.27
N GLU A 128 -19.25 18.61 -3.38
CA GLU A 128 -19.93 17.32 -3.52
C GLU A 128 -19.45 16.58 -4.78
N SER A 129 -19.32 17.30 -5.90
CA SER A 129 -18.84 16.73 -7.16
C SER A 129 -17.42 16.20 -7.04
N VAL A 130 -16.52 16.94 -6.37
CA VAL A 130 -15.15 16.51 -6.09
C VAL A 130 -15.11 15.29 -5.18
N PHE A 131 -15.95 15.24 -4.14
CA PHE A 131 -15.99 14.12 -3.19
C PHE A 131 -16.54 12.85 -3.85
N GLN A 132 -17.60 12.95 -4.63
CA GLN A 132 -18.13 11.85 -5.44
C GLN A 132 -17.07 11.34 -6.43
N MET A 133 -16.37 12.24 -7.12
CA MET A 133 -15.31 11.86 -8.04
C MET A 133 -14.17 11.14 -7.33
N MET A 134 -13.72 11.63 -6.16
CA MET A 134 -12.65 10.99 -5.38
C MET A 134 -13.06 9.62 -4.86
N LYS A 135 -14.33 9.44 -4.47
CA LYS A 135 -14.88 8.15 -4.07
C LYS A 135 -14.99 7.19 -5.26
N HIS A 136 -15.49 7.62 -6.40
CA HIS A 136 -15.72 6.72 -7.54
C HIS A 136 -14.44 6.38 -8.31
N GLN A 137 -13.53 7.34 -8.52
CA GLN A 137 -12.33 7.13 -9.33
C GLN A 137 -11.16 6.58 -8.53
N TYR A 138 -11.02 7.03 -7.29
CA TYR A 138 -9.88 6.70 -6.46
C TYR A 138 -10.26 5.89 -5.23
N ASP A 139 -11.53 5.56 -5.01
CA ASP A 139 -12.00 4.85 -3.80
C ASP A 139 -11.51 5.54 -2.50
N ILE A 140 -11.53 6.88 -2.49
CA ILE A 140 -11.18 7.70 -1.32
C ILE A 140 -12.45 8.34 -0.78
N ASN A 141 -12.84 7.94 0.42
CA ASN A 141 -14.00 8.52 1.09
C ASN A 141 -13.62 9.82 1.82
N LEU A 142 -14.06 10.97 1.32
CA LEU A 142 -13.84 12.29 1.94
C LEU A 142 -15.03 12.78 2.79
N TYR A 143 -16.09 11.99 2.95
CA TYR A 143 -17.30 12.39 3.68
C TYR A 143 -17.15 12.25 5.20
N PHE A 144 -16.39 11.25 5.63
CA PHE A 144 -16.26 10.91 7.04
C PHE A 144 -14.79 10.73 7.41
N GLU A 145 -14.43 11.25 8.58
CA GLU A 145 -13.22 10.91 9.31
C GLU A 145 -13.43 9.52 9.94
N SER A 146 -13.43 8.47 9.11
CA SER A 146 -13.52 7.11 9.63
C SER A 146 -12.17 6.70 10.21
N LYS A 147 -12.16 6.35 11.49
CA LYS A 147 -11.00 5.86 12.26
C LYS A 147 -10.48 4.53 11.73
#